data_AF-A0A1F7WC80-F1
#
_entry.id   AF-A0A1F7WC80-F1
#
_cell.length_a   1.000
_cell.length_b   1.000
_cell.length_c   1.000
_cell.angle_alpha   90.00
_cell.angle_beta   90.00
_cell.angle_gamma   90.00
#
_symmetry.space_group_name_H-M   'P 1'
#
loop_
_entity.id
_entity.type
_entity.pdbx_description
1 polymer ?
#
loop_
_entity_poly.entity_id
_entity_poly.type
_entity_poly.pdbx_seq_one_letter_code
_entity_poly.pdbx_strand_id
1 'polypeptide(L)'
;MKTGIAALLLLPALLLIGGGCTEDLPEDQAIDYQEDVQPLIEEINPSNLVRGSCNMIATGSHCQDYIGSIWTEQAMRLQCEGVGTFSLGTCPYSENGGCRATAGTITDNVLWSYPYGGEPITGENVRYEAMACNAIEGVQWITPEDLLPQQ
;
A
#
# COMPACT_ATOMS: atom_id res chain seq x y z
N MET A 1 -31.80 33.11 45.40
CA MET A 1 -30.51 32.86 44.72
C MET A 1 -30.55 31.48 44.09
N LYS A 2 -30.58 31.48 42.75
CA LYS A 2 -30.32 30.43 41.73
C LYS A 2 -30.26 28.96 42.20
N THR A 3 -31.37 28.25 41.95
CA THR A 3 -31.44 26.80 41.71
C THR A 3 -30.75 26.46 40.39
N GLY A 4 -29.69 25.65 40.45
CA GLY A 4 -28.92 25.22 39.28
C GLY A 4 -29.61 24.10 38.50
N ILE A 5 -30.29 24.48 37.41
CA ILE A 5 -30.73 23.59 36.33
C ILE A 5 -29.47 23.27 35.51
N ALA A 6 -28.79 22.17 35.82
CA ALA A 6 -27.62 21.73 35.05
C ALA A 6 -27.50 20.20 34.97
N ALA A 7 -28.63 19.49 34.95
CA ALA A 7 -28.66 18.03 34.86
C ALA A 7 -29.42 17.50 33.63
N LEU A 8 -29.80 18.34 32.67
CA LEU A 8 -30.76 17.96 31.61
C LEU A 8 -30.26 18.20 30.17
N LEU A 9 -28.95 18.08 29.91
CA LEU A 9 -28.39 18.25 28.56
C LEU A 9 -27.43 17.12 28.11
N LEU A 10 -27.31 16.03 28.87
CA LEU A 10 -26.41 14.92 28.53
C LEU A 10 -27.10 13.72 27.85
N LEU A 11 -28.43 13.75 27.67
CA LEU A 11 -29.18 12.64 27.04
C LEU A 11 -29.21 12.62 25.49
N PRO A 12 -29.03 13.70 24.71
CA PRO A 12 -29.08 13.58 23.25
C PRO A 12 -27.76 13.12 22.62
N ALA A 13 -26.64 13.11 23.36
CA ALA A 13 -25.34 12.71 22.84
C ALA A 13 -25.12 11.17 22.81
N LEU A 14 -25.88 10.42 23.61
CA LEU A 14 -25.83 8.94 23.62
C LEU A 14 -26.71 8.29 22.53
N LEU A 15 -27.57 9.06 21.85
CA LEU A 15 -28.41 8.54 20.75
C LEU A 15 -27.71 8.54 19.38
N LEU A 16 -26.46 8.98 19.30
CA LEU A 16 -25.68 8.99 18.05
C LEU A 16 -24.63 7.86 17.97
N ILE A 17 -24.65 6.90 18.90
CA ILE A 17 -23.68 5.79 18.98
C ILE A 17 -24.39 4.42 18.87
N GLY A 18 -25.36 4.29 17.96
CA GLY A 18 -26.07 3.03 17.76
C GLY A 18 -26.73 2.97 16.40
N GLY A 19 -26.02 2.39 15.43
CA GLY A 19 -26.54 2.19 14.07
C GLY A 19 -25.43 2.14 13.04
N GLY A 20 -24.48 1.21 13.19
CA GLY A 20 -23.67 0.78 12.06
C GLY A 20 -24.61 0.13 11.05
N CYS A 21 -24.83 0.80 9.92
CA CYS A 21 -25.70 0.35 8.82
C CYS A 21 -25.15 -0.95 8.22
N THR A 22 -25.59 -2.12 8.68
CA THR A 22 -25.26 -3.40 8.00
C THR A 22 -26.37 -4.45 8.07
N GLU A 23 -27.36 -4.34 8.95
CA GLU A 23 -28.25 -5.48 9.20
C GLU A 23 -29.48 -5.59 8.26
N ASP A 24 -29.75 -4.60 7.40
CA ASP A 24 -30.92 -4.60 6.50
C ASP A 24 -30.66 -3.77 5.22
N LEU A 25 -29.52 -4.00 4.55
CA LEU A 25 -29.36 -3.49 3.19
C LEU A 25 -30.23 -4.33 2.24
N PRO A 26 -30.96 -3.70 1.30
CA PRO A 26 -31.62 -4.42 0.20
C PRO A 26 -30.66 -5.42 -0.46
N GLU A 27 -31.13 -6.58 -0.93
CA GLU A 27 -30.26 -7.62 -1.54
C GLU A 27 -29.40 -7.07 -2.70
N ASP A 28 -29.86 -6.04 -3.41
CA ASP A 28 -29.11 -5.33 -4.46
C ASP A 28 -28.01 -4.39 -3.96
N GLN A 29 -27.88 -4.24 -2.64
CA GLN A 29 -26.87 -3.42 -1.95
C GLN A 29 -26.06 -4.24 -0.92
N ALA A 30 -26.38 -5.52 -0.74
CA ALA A 30 -25.60 -6.42 0.07
C ALA A 30 -24.27 -6.70 -0.66
N ILE A 31 -23.16 -6.38 0.00
CA ILE A 31 -21.81 -6.67 -0.53
C ILE A 31 -21.54 -8.14 -0.27
N ASP A 32 -21.41 -8.94 -1.34
CA ASP A 32 -20.96 -10.31 -1.24
C ASP A 32 -19.43 -10.35 -1.25
N TYR A 33 -18.84 -10.94 -0.21
CA TYR A 33 -17.38 -10.95 -0.11
C TYR A 33 -16.74 -11.73 -1.26
N GLN A 34 -17.31 -12.86 -1.67
CA GLN A 34 -16.73 -13.75 -2.67
C GLN A 34 -16.86 -13.18 -4.09
N GLU A 35 -17.99 -12.55 -4.41
CA GLU A 35 -18.26 -12.01 -5.73
C GLU A 35 -17.74 -10.57 -5.89
N ASP A 36 -17.89 -9.72 -4.87
CA ASP A 36 -17.60 -8.28 -4.99
C ASP A 36 -16.24 -7.87 -4.43
N VAL A 37 -15.75 -8.52 -3.36
CA VAL A 37 -14.57 -8.06 -2.61
C VAL A 37 -13.33 -8.89 -2.90
N GLN A 38 -13.45 -10.21 -2.86
CA GLN A 38 -12.35 -11.16 -3.01
C GLN A 38 -11.56 -10.92 -4.31
N PRO A 39 -12.19 -10.74 -5.49
CA PRO A 39 -11.46 -10.51 -6.74
C PRO A 39 -10.70 -9.17 -6.78
N LEU A 40 -11.01 -8.24 -5.88
CA LEU A 40 -10.40 -6.91 -5.79
C LEU A 40 -9.23 -6.86 -4.81
N ILE A 41 -9.02 -7.90 -4.00
CA ILE A 41 -8.02 -7.91 -2.93
C ILE A 41 -7.14 -9.16 -3.02
N GLU A 42 -7.72 -10.34 -3.15
CA GLU A 42 -6.95 -11.58 -3.10
C GLU A 42 -6.24 -11.87 -4.40
N GLU A 43 -4.96 -12.23 -4.29
CA GLU A 43 -4.15 -12.59 -5.45
C GLU A 43 -4.56 -13.96 -6.01
N ILE A 44 -4.84 -14.00 -7.32
CA ILE A 44 -5.25 -15.21 -8.04
C ILE A 44 -4.07 -16.18 -8.20
N ASN A 45 -2.84 -15.66 -8.27
CA ASN A 45 -1.62 -16.45 -8.29
C ASN A 45 -0.56 -15.86 -7.34
N PRO A 46 -0.59 -16.23 -6.04
CA PRO A 46 0.27 -15.64 -5.03
C PRO A 46 1.72 -16.06 -5.28
N SER A 47 2.40 -15.25 -6.09
CA SER A 47 3.81 -15.38 -6.39
C SER A 47 4.47 -14.02 -6.13
N ASN A 48 5.66 -14.02 -5.55
CA ASN A 48 6.48 -12.81 -5.44
C ASN A 48 7.20 -12.48 -6.77
N LEU A 49 6.68 -12.99 -7.90
CA LEU A 49 7.30 -12.75 -9.20
C LEU A 49 6.96 -11.35 -9.67
N VAL A 50 8.00 -10.54 -9.84
CA VAL A 50 7.89 -9.22 -10.43
C VAL A 50 7.44 -9.34 -11.89
N ARG A 51 6.41 -8.59 -12.25
CA ARG A 51 5.80 -8.51 -13.59
C ARG A 51 6.46 -7.43 -14.47
N GLY A 52 7.07 -6.45 -13.81
CA GLY A 52 7.81 -5.37 -14.44
C GLY A 52 8.25 -4.36 -13.40
N SER A 53 8.96 -3.34 -13.85
CA SER A 53 9.48 -2.29 -12.99
C SER A 53 9.46 -0.92 -13.65
N CYS A 54 9.49 0.11 -12.79
CA CYS A 54 9.74 1.49 -13.19
C CYS A 54 11.01 2.01 -12.51
N ASN A 55 12.06 2.22 -13.28
CA ASN A 55 13.32 2.75 -12.79
C ASN A 55 13.29 4.29 -12.77
N MET A 56 13.22 4.87 -11.58
CA MET A 56 13.22 6.31 -11.32
C MET A 56 14.49 6.73 -10.57
N ILE A 57 15.57 5.94 -10.64
CA ILE A 57 16.76 6.15 -9.82
C ILE A 57 17.47 7.44 -10.23
N ALA A 58 17.60 7.66 -11.54
CA ALA A 58 18.26 8.85 -12.06
C ALA A 58 17.59 10.17 -11.62
N THR A 59 16.29 10.16 -11.34
CA THR A 59 15.51 11.36 -10.99
C THR A 59 15.27 11.49 -9.49
N GLY A 60 15.00 10.39 -8.77
CA GLY A 60 14.64 10.44 -7.34
C GLY A 60 15.22 9.31 -6.49
N SER A 61 16.17 8.52 -7.01
CA SER A 61 16.81 7.41 -6.28
C SER A 61 15.87 6.31 -5.81
N HIS A 62 14.79 6.09 -6.56
CA HIS A 62 13.85 4.99 -6.33
C HIS A 62 13.64 4.12 -7.56
N CYS A 63 13.20 2.89 -7.34
CA CYS A 63 12.72 2.01 -8.41
C CYS A 63 11.52 1.23 -7.89
N GLN A 64 10.47 1.10 -8.70
CA GLN A 64 9.26 0.40 -8.31
C GLN A 64 9.15 -0.94 -9.00
N ASP A 65 9.02 -2.03 -8.24
CA ASP A 65 8.63 -3.35 -8.74
C ASP A 65 7.11 -3.52 -8.65
N TYR A 66 6.52 -4.05 -9.71
CA TYR A 66 5.10 -4.40 -9.80
C TYR A 66 4.93 -5.91 -9.66
N ILE A 67 4.16 -6.38 -8.67
CA ILE A 67 4.07 -7.82 -8.34
C ILE A 67 2.65 -8.35 -8.56
N GLY A 68 1.65 -7.69 -7.96
CA GLY A 68 0.26 -8.12 -7.99
C GLY A 68 -0.35 -8.21 -9.39
N SER A 69 -1.39 -9.03 -9.53
CA SER A 69 -2.03 -9.36 -10.81
C SER A 69 -2.78 -8.20 -11.47
N ILE A 70 -3.06 -7.11 -10.76
CA ILE A 70 -3.65 -5.90 -11.34
C ILE A 70 -2.71 -5.23 -12.36
N TRP A 71 -1.40 -5.45 -12.22
CA TRP A 71 -0.37 -4.79 -13.00
C TRP A 71 -0.23 -5.41 -14.39
N THR A 72 -1.07 -4.93 -15.31
CA THR A 72 -0.90 -5.20 -16.75
C THR A 72 0.28 -4.39 -17.32
N GLU A 73 0.89 -4.84 -18.42
CA GLU A 73 1.99 -4.10 -19.06
C GLU A 73 1.58 -2.66 -19.41
N GLN A 74 0.36 -2.46 -19.91
CA GLN A 74 -0.15 -1.14 -20.24
C GLN A 74 -0.25 -0.24 -19.00
N ALA A 75 -0.77 -0.76 -17.88
CA ALA A 75 -0.88 -0.01 -16.63
C ALA A 75 0.51 0.36 -16.07
N MET A 76 1.45 -0.59 -16.06
CA MET A 76 2.81 -0.35 -15.58
C MET A 76 3.55 0.68 -16.42
N ARG A 77 3.39 0.64 -17.76
CA ARG A 77 3.96 1.65 -18.67
C ARG A 77 3.39 3.03 -18.41
N LEU A 78 2.07 3.13 -18.26
CA LEU A 78 1.38 4.39 -18.00
C LEU A 78 1.82 4.99 -16.66
N GLN A 79 1.92 4.18 -15.61
CA GLN A 79 2.39 4.65 -14.30
C GLN A 79 3.85 5.14 -14.34
N CYS A 80 4.69 4.53 -15.17
CA CYS A 80 6.09 4.92 -15.30
C CYS A 80 6.33 6.10 -16.27
N GLU A 81 5.32 6.47 -17.06
CA GLU A 81 5.45 7.47 -18.10
C GLU A 81 5.81 8.84 -17.52
N GLY A 82 6.87 9.45 -18.07
CA GLY A 82 7.33 10.79 -17.66
C GLY A 82 8.10 10.85 -16.34
N VAL A 83 8.16 9.77 -15.55
CA VAL A 83 8.87 9.73 -14.26
C VAL A 83 10.08 8.80 -14.24
N GLY A 84 10.10 7.76 -15.08
CA GLY A 84 11.16 6.76 -15.08
C GLY A 84 11.28 5.98 -16.39
N THR A 85 12.06 4.90 -16.33
CA THR A 85 12.26 3.95 -17.44
C THR A 85 11.59 2.62 -17.11
N PHE A 86 10.59 2.26 -17.92
CA PHE A 86 9.87 0.98 -17.78
C PHE A 86 10.72 -0.21 -18.25
N SER A 87 10.58 -1.34 -17.55
CA SER A 87 11.17 -2.64 -17.91
C SER A 87 10.23 -3.79 -17.53
N LEU A 88 10.31 -4.92 -18.25
CA LEU A 88 9.69 -6.19 -17.84
C LEU A 88 10.55 -6.99 -16.85
N GLY A 89 11.78 -6.53 -16.58
CA GLY A 89 12.63 -7.09 -15.53
C GLY A 89 12.36 -6.45 -14.17
N THR A 90 13.02 -6.99 -13.15
CA THR A 90 13.01 -6.42 -11.79
C THR A 90 13.85 -5.16 -11.71
N CYS A 91 13.60 -4.37 -10.68
CA CYS A 91 14.50 -3.33 -10.23
C CYS A 91 15.90 -3.89 -9.90
N PRO A 92 16.96 -3.06 -10.01
CA PRO A 92 18.28 -3.42 -9.52
C PRO A 92 18.24 -3.71 -8.01
N TYR A 93 19.15 -4.55 -7.52
CA TYR A 93 19.28 -4.84 -6.09
C TYR A 93 19.47 -3.55 -5.28
N SER A 94 18.72 -3.40 -4.19
CA SER A 94 18.83 -2.27 -3.26
C SER A 94 19.41 -2.72 -1.91
N GLU A 95 20.51 -2.09 -1.50
CA GLU A 95 21.09 -2.28 -0.16
C GLU A 95 20.31 -1.55 0.94
N ASN A 96 19.55 -0.51 0.61
CA ASN A 96 18.78 0.25 1.60
C ASN A 96 17.48 -0.47 2.01
N GLY A 97 16.97 -1.32 1.12
CA GLY A 97 15.61 -1.85 1.21
C GLY A 97 14.59 -0.97 0.51
N GLY A 98 13.32 -1.22 0.81
CA GLY A 98 12.21 -0.57 0.14
C GLY A 98 10.90 -0.77 0.87
N CYS A 99 9.88 -0.06 0.40
CA CYS A 99 8.56 -0.06 0.98
C CYS A 99 7.62 -0.92 0.15
N ARG A 100 7.18 -2.06 0.71
CA ARG A 100 6.22 -2.98 0.06
C ARG A 100 4.81 -2.63 0.49
N ALA A 101 3.93 -2.35 -0.46
CA ALA A 101 2.53 -2.11 -0.18
C ALA A 101 1.69 -3.34 -0.54
N THR A 102 0.70 -3.63 0.31
CA THR A 102 -0.34 -4.65 0.10
C THR A 102 0.25 -6.01 -0.30
N ALA A 103 1.17 -6.52 0.52
CA ALA A 103 1.86 -7.78 0.24
C ALA A 103 0.87 -8.95 0.03
N GLY A 104 1.01 -9.69 -1.07
CA GLY A 104 0.17 -10.84 -1.39
C GLY A 104 -1.22 -10.52 -1.92
N THR A 105 -1.52 -9.25 -2.23
CA THR A 105 -2.78 -8.84 -2.87
C THR A 105 -2.61 -8.61 -4.37
N ILE A 106 -3.72 -8.40 -5.09
CA ILE A 106 -3.66 -8.05 -6.51
C ILE A 106 -2.91 -6.74 -6.80
N THR A 107 -2.73 -5.87 -5.80
CA THR A 107 -2.08 -4.55 -5.91
C THR A 107 -0.62 -4.54 -5.44
N ASP A 108 -0.08 -5.67 -4.99
CA ASP A 108 1.27 -5.79 -4.43
C ASP A 108 2.35 -5.12 -5.29
N ASN A 109 3.16 -4.29 -4.66
CA ASN A 109 4.30 -3.60 -5.27
C ASN A 109 5.36 -3.26 -4.22
N VAL A 110 6.58 -2.96 -4.68
CA VAL A 110 7.67 -2.52 -3.81
C VAL A 110 8.31 -1.26 -4.40
N LEU A 111 8.44 -0.21 -3.60
CA LEU A 111 9.25 0.96 -3.91
C LEU A 111 10.60 0.84 -3.24
N TRP A 112 11.63 0.49 -4.00
CA TRP A 112 13.01 0.39 -3.54
C TRP A 112 13.67 1.76 -3.46
N SER A 113 14.48 1.97 -2.43
CA SER A 113 15.28 3.19 -2.24
C SER A 113 16.76 2.90 -2.53
N TYR A 114 17.50 3.86 -3.06
CA TYR A 114 18.90 3.66 -3.47
C TYR A 114 19.83 4.73 -2.87
N PRO A 115 21.07 4.37 -2.50
CA PRO A 115 22.06 5.31 -1.99
C PRO A 115 22.73 6.13 -3.10
N TYR A 116 22.19 6.10 -4.32
CA TYR A 116 22.66 6.81 -5.51
C TYR A 116 21.46 7.20 -6.37
N GLY A 117 21.65 8.18 -7.26
CA GLY A 117 20.60 8.68 -8.13
C GLY A 117 20.48 10.20 -8.11
N GLY A 118 19.30 10.70 -8.48
CA GLY A 118 18.99 12.13 -8.47
C GLY A 118 18.95 12.74 -7.06
N GLU A 119 18.47 11.96 -6.09
CA GLU A 119 18.35 12.37 -4.68
C GLU A 119 18.79 11.22 -3.76
N PRO A 120 20.09 10.97 -3.59
CA PRO A 120 20.57 9.74 -2.93
C PRO A 120 20.03 9.57 -1.49
N ILE A 121 19.45 8.39 -1.21
CA ILE A 121 18.91 8.08 0.13
C ILE A 121 20.00 7.44 0.97
N THR A 122 20.56 8.19 1.93
CA THR A 122 21.70 7.75 2.73
C THR A 122 21.54 8.08 4.21
N GLY A 123 22.25 7.35 5.07
CA GLY A 123 22.33 7.62 6.51
C GLY A 123 20.96 7.70 7.18
N GLU A 124 20.65 8.85 7.78
CA GLU A 124 19.41 9.05 8.52
C GLU A 124 18.15 9.04 7.63
N ASN A 125 18.27 9.38 6.34
CA ASN A 125 17.12 9.40 5.44
C ASN A 125 16.52 8.01 5.25
N VAL A 126 17.35 6.96 5.16
CA VAL A 126 16.89 5.56 5.07
C VAL A 126 16.04 5.21 6.30
N ARG A 127 16.45 5.66 7.49
CA ARG A 127 15.71 5.43 8.73
C ARG A 127 14.35 6.12 8.70
N TYR A 128 14.29 7.37 8.24
CA TYR A 128 13.04 8.11 8.16
C TYR A 128 12.08 7.52 7.12
N GLU A 129 12.58 7.07 5.97
CA GLU A 129 11.76 6.37 4.98
C GLU A 129 11.20 5.07 5.52
N ALA A 130 12.02 4.25 6.20
CA ALA A 130 11.56 3.03 6.83
C ALA A 130 10.48 3.28 7.89
N MET A 131 10.65 4.33 8.70
CA MET A 131 9.64 4.75 9.69
C MET A 131 8.34 5.21 9.02
N ALA A 132 8.44 6.02 7.96
CA ALA A 132 7.28 6.50 7.22
C ALA A 132 6.53 5.35 6.55
N CYS A 133 7.26 4.41 5.95
CA CYS A 133 6.72 3.22 5.33
C CYS A 133 5.90 2.38 6.34
N ASN A 134 6.50 2.04 7.48
CA ASN A 134 5.88 1.22 8.51
C ASN A 134 4.75 1.93 9.29
N ALA A 135 4.57 3.23 9.10
CA ALA A 135 3.47 3.97 9.72
C ALA A 135 2.15 3.83 8.94
N ILE A 136 2.19 3.34 7.70
CA ILE A 136 1.01 3.15 6.85
C ILE A 136 0.51 1.71 7.02
N GLU A 137 -0.76 1.55 7.34
CA GLU A 137 -1.38 0.23 7.45
C GLU A 137 -1.36 -0.50 6.10
N GLY A 138 -1.05 -1.80 6.12
CA GLY A 138 -0.93 -2.62 4.90
C GLY A 138 0.37 -2.40 4.13
N VAL A 139 1.35 -1.70 4.71
CA VAL A 139 2.65 -1.42 4.10
C VAL A 139 3.77 -1.82 5.07
N GLN A 140 4.89 -2.32 4.54
CA GLN A 140 6.03 -2.76 5.34
C GLN A 140 7.35 -2.40 4.65
N TRP A 141 8.31 -1.93 5.45
CA TRP A 141 9.71 -1.81 5.00
C TRP A 141 10.36 -3.19 4.96
N ILE A 142 10.93 -3.54 3.80
CA ILE A 142 11.55 -4.82 3.53
C ILE A 142 12.93 -4.65 2.90
N THR A 143 13.72 -5.71 2.97
CA THR A 143 14.96 -5.91 2.24
C THR A 143 14.74 -6.91 1.09
N PRO A 144 15.59 -6.94 0.05
CA PRO A 144 15.47 -7.94 -1.02
C PRO A 144 15.47 -9.39 -0.50
N GLU A 145 16.15 -9.66 0.61
CA GLU A 145 16.20 -10.97 1.27
C GLU A 145 14.83 -11.45 1.77
N ASP A 146 13.97 -10.52 2.19
CA ASP A 146 12.63 -10.84 2.70
C ASP A 146 11.69 -11.39 1.61
N LEU A 147 12.06 -11.25 0.33
CA LEU A 147 11.30 -11.77 -0.81
C LEU A 147 11.73 -13.19 -1.21
N LEU A 148 12.84 -13.69 -0.66
CA LEU A 148 13.35 -15.02 -0.96
C LEU A 148 12.50 -16.09 -0.25
N PRO A 149 12.33 -17.29 -0.85
CA PRO A 149 11.70 -18.41 -0.16
C PRO A 149 12.47 -18.74 1.12
N GLN A 150 11.79 -18.81 2.26
CA GLN A 150 12.39 -19.29 3.51
C GLN A 150 12.76 -20.77 3.32
N GLN A 151 14.06 -21.09 3.43
CA GLN A 151 14.60 -22.45 3.32
C GLN A 151 14.28 -23.29 4.55
#